data_AF-A0A4R3SK95-F1
#
_entry.id   AF-A0A4R3SK95-F1
#
_cell.length_a   1.000
_cell.length_b   1.000
_cell.length_c   1.000
_cell.angle_alpha   90.00
_cell.angle_beta   90.00
_cell.angle_gamma   90.00
#
_symmetry.space_group_name_H-M   'P 1'
#
loop_
_entity.id
_entity.type
_entity.pdbx_description
1 polymer ?
#
loop_
_entity_poly.entity_id
_entity_poly.type
_entity_poly.pdbx_seq_one_letter_code
_entity_poly.pdbx_strand_id
1 'polypeptide(L)'
;MVSAIVLVMAEYMVDDSPLWFRGSRERIGEADAGALGLSAPLRDDLRAWNDVFDSLGEPDFDWPSGAVRDAHRVEAFVLASRVQLELGDEAHVWCGAGAGIDTVAEAGTAVVLPSARPGTDVEFVRDGERDVRSARAAGTGDGTAKAIVHWRALTERVGTPFGDAETRAVGLRTAARIQADVGLRAQVVFFAGASGPYRHDESD
;
A
#
# COMPACT_ATOMS: atom_id res chain seq x y z
N MET A 1 -6.00 3.83 19.60
CA MET A 1 -7.26 3.83 18.80
C MET A 1 -6.86 4.50 17.51
N VAL A 2 -7.12 3.91 16.35
CA VAL A 2 -6.60 4.46 15.08
C VAL A 2 -7.07 5.90 14.90
N SER A 3 -6.11 6.82 14.85
CA SER A 3 -6.33 8.26 14.79
C SER A 3 -6.27 8.82 13.37
N ALA A 4 -5.64 8.08 12.45
CA ALA A 4 -5.51 8.44 11.05
C ALA A 4 -5.29 7.22 10.17
N ILE A 5 -5.72 7.33 8.91
CA ILE A 5 -5.26 6.48 7.82
C ILE A 5 -4.44 7.36 6.86
N VAL A 6 -3.22 6.92 6.56
CA VAL A 6 -2.29 7.62 5.66
C VAL A 6 -2.04 6.76 4.44
N LEU A 7 -2.27 7.32 3.24
CA LEU A 7 -1.97 6.68 1.97
C LEU A 7 -0.63 7.18 1.44
N VAL A 8 0.26 6.26 1.06
CA VAL A 8 1.44 6.57 0.23
C VAL A 8 1.05 6.43 -1.24
N MET A 9 1.17 7.51 -2.00
CA MET A 9 0.74 7.60 -3.41
C MET A 9 1.65 8.58 -4.16
N ALA A 10 2.02 8.32 -5.41
CA ALA A 10 2.78 9.28 -6.18
C ALA A 10 1.81 10.34 -6.72
N GLU A 11 2.23 11.60 -6.73
CA GLU A 11 1.41 12.70 -7.23
C GLU A 11 2.28 13.82 -7.78
N TYR A 12 1.76 14.55 -8.76
CA TYR A 12 2.45 15.71 -9.33
C TYR A 12 2.40 16.89 -8.38
N MET A 13 3.42 17.75 -8.42
CA MET A 13 3.43 19.05 -7.72
C MET A 13 3.12 18.97 -6.22
N VAL A 14 3.66 17.97 -5.53
CA VAL A 14 3.52 17.81 -4.07
C VAL A 14 4.51 18.70 -3.34
N ASP A 15 4.02 19.51 -2.40
CA ASP A 15 4.84 20.54 -1.73
C ASP A 15 5.79 19.94 -0.67
N ASP A 16 5.34 18.99 0.15
CA ASP A 16 6.15 18.38 1.21
C ASP A 16 6.43 16.89 0.99
N SER A 17 5.36 16.07 0.94
CA SER A 17 5.51 14.62 0.90
C SER A 17 4.35 13.92 0.20
N PRO A 18 4.61 12.80 -0.49
CA PRO A 18 3.61 12.00 -1.20
C PRO A 18 2.76 11.16 -0.23
N LEU A 19 2.10 11.84 0.71
CA LEU A 19 1.25 11.26 1.74
C LEU A 19 -0.12 11.95 1.72
N TRP A 20 -1.19 11.17 1.90
CA TRP A 20 -2.54 11.72 2.04
C TRP A 20 -3.26 11.15 3.23
N PHE A 21 -3.97 12.02 3.94
CA PHE A 21 -5.02 11.58 4.83
C PHE A 21 -6.16 10.94 4.05
N ARG A 22 -6.60 9.78 4.54
CA ARG A 22 -7.73 9.00 4.04
C ARG A 22 -8.53 8.46 5.22
N GLY A 23 -9.66 7.83 4.90
CA GLY A 23 -10.45 7.08 5.88
C GLY A 23 -11.03 7.92 7.03
N SER A 24 -11.23 9.22 6.79
CA SER A 24 -12.02 10.13 7.64
C SER A 24 -12.92 10.99 6.76
N ARG A 25 -14.02 11.53 7.31
CA ARG A 25 -14.85 12.55 6.63
C ARG A 25 -14.25 13.95 6.69
N GLU A 26 -13.54 14.26 7.76
CA GLU A 26 -13.06 15.61 8.06
C GLU A 26 -11.62 15.82 7.62
N ARG A 27 -10.84 14.73 7.57
CA ARG A 27 -9.41 14.77 7.25
C ARG A 27 -9.13 13.98 5.97
N ILE A 28 -9.35 14.62 4.83
CA ILE A 28 -9.00 14.11 3.50
C ILE A 28 -8.16 15.16 2.80
N GLY A 29 -7.01 14.77 2.26
CA GLY A 29 -6.11 15.68 1.56
C GLY A 29 -4.65 15.34 1.80
N GLU A 30 -3.76 16.19 1.33
CA GLU A 30 -2.32 16.05 1.55
C GLU A 30 -1.98 15.99 3.05
N ALA A 31 -1.02 15.14 3.39
CA ALA A 31 -0.51 14.98 4.74
C ALA A 31 0.94 15.46 4.81
N ASP A 32 1.17 16.49 5.62
CA ASP A 32 2.51 17.00 5.90
C ASP A 32 3.30 15.97 6.73
N ALA A 33 4.41 15.48 6.18
CA ALA A 33 5.23 14.45 6.81
C ALA A 33 5.96 14.98 8.06
N GLY A 34 6.31 16.27 8.08
CA GLY A 34 6.89 16.91 9.26
C GLY A 34 5.93 16.96 10.45
N ALA A 35 4.67 17.31 10.20
CA ALA A 35 3.59 17.37 11.18
C ALA A 35 3.16 15.98 11.65
N LEU A 36 3.32 14.96 10.78
CA LEU A 36 3.20 13.56 11.15
C LEU A 36 4.37 13.04 12.01
N GLY A 37 5.44 13.82 12.16
CA GLY A 37 6.61 13.46 12.97
C GLY A 37 7.57 12.50 12.28
N LEU A 38 7.50 12.38 10.94
CA LEU A 38 8.41 11.51 10.19
C LEU A 38 9.85 12.03 10.21
N SER A 39 10.80 11.10 10.26
CA SER A 39 12.22 11.37 10.29
C SER A 39 12.68 12.06 8.99
N ALA A 40 13.70 12.91 9.08
CA ALA A 40 14.27 13.56 7.89
C ALA A 40 14.71 12.56 6.80
N PRO A 41 15.42 11.44 7.13
CA PRO A 41 15.80 10.47 6.11
C PRO A 41 14.61 9.84 5.39
N LEU A 42 13.53 9.49 6.11
CA LEU A 42 12.34 8.94 5.46
C LEU A 42 11.63 9.97 4.57
N ARG A 43 11.58 11.23 4.99
CA ARG A 43 11.02 12.32 4.18
C ARG A 43 11.80 12.55 2.90
N ASP A 44 13.13 12.53 2.98
CA ASP A 44 14.00 12.68 1.81
C ASP A 44 13.83 11.51 0.83
N ASP A 45 13.72 10.28 1.34
CA ASP A 45 13.48 9.10 0.50
C ASP A 45 12.09 9.11 -0.16
N LEU A 46 11.05 9.57 0.56
CA LEU A 46 9.71 9.75 0.00
C LEU A 46 9.71 10.80 -1.11
N ARG A 47 10.41 11.93 -0.92
CA ARG A 47 10.57 12.97 -1.94
C ARG A 47 11.29 12.42 -3.16
N ALA A 48 12.44 11.78 -2.98
CA ALA A 48 13.22 11.22 -4.07
C ALA A 48 12.43 10.19 -4.90
N TRP A 49 11.60 9.37 -4.24
CA TRP A 49 10.70 8.44 -4.92
C TRP A 49 9.59 9.15 -5.71
N ASN A 50 9.02 10.23 -5.17
CA ASN A 50 8.01 11.02 -5.89
C ASN A 50 8.60 11.81 -7.05
N ASP A 51 9.81 12.34 -6.92
CA ASP A 51 10.52 13.08 -7.97
C ASP A 51 10.69 12.23 -9.24
N VAL A 52 10.85 10.90 -9.11
CA VAL A 52 10.87 9.98 -10.25
C VAL A 52 9.55 10.03 -11.02
N PHE A 53 8.41 10.05 -10.32
CA PHE A 53 7.08 10.14 -10.94
C PHE A 53 6.83 11.52 -11.53
N ASP A 54 7.14 12.59 -10.79
CA ASP A 54 6.98 13.98 -11.23
C ASP A 54 7.82 14.27 -12.50
N SER A 55 9.00 13.64 -12.62
CA SER A 55 9.87 13.77 -13.79
C SER A 55 9.32 13.17 -15.09
N LEU A 56 8.29 12.32 -15.03
CA LEU A 56 7.68 11.73 -16.23
C LEU A 56 6.97 12.79 -17.08
N GLY A 57 6.51 13.88 -16.45
CA GLY A 57 5.93 15.05 -17.09
C GLY A 57 4.55 14.82 -17.71
N GLU A 58 3.74 15.88 -17.75
CA GLU A 58 2.51 15.88 -18.54
C GLU A 58 2.82 15.93 -20.05
N PRO A 59 1.94 15.38 -20.91
CA PRO A 59 0.64 14.78 -20.60
C PRO A 59 0.62 13.25 -20.48
N ASP A 60 1.70 12.57 -20.88
CA ASP A 60 1.65 11.13 -21.15
C ASP A 60 2.14 10.26 -19.98
N PHE A 61 2.87 10.84 -19.01
CA PHE A 61 3.47 10.13 -17.85
C PHE A 61 4.13 8.80 -18.23
N ASP A 62 4.84 8.82 -19.37
CA ASP A 62 5.37 7.61 -19.97
C ASP A 62 6.63 7.15 -19.21
N TRP A 63 6.49 6.02 -18.54
CA TRP A 63 7.60 5.38 -17.85
C TRP A 63 8.69 4.96 -18.86
N PRO A 64 9.98 5.25 -18.58
CA PRO A 64 11.08 4.89 -19.48
C PRO A 64 11.13 3.41 -19.86
N SER A 65 10.66 2.54 -18.96
CA SER A 65 10.40 1.14 -19.24
C SER A 65 9.45 0.54 -18.22
N GLY A 66 8.88 -0.62 -18.57
CA GLY A 66 8.09 -1.43 -17.65
C GLY A 66 8.83 -1.82 -16.38
N ALA A 67 10.15 -2.08 -16.47
CA ALA A 67 10.96 -2.45 -15.32
C ALA A 67 11.15 -1.28 -14.34
N VAL A 68 11.30 -0.05 -14.85
CA VAL A 68 11.38 1.16 -14.02
C VAL A 68 10.06 1.38 -13.29
N ARG A 69 8.93 1.26 -14.00
CA ARG A 69 7.60 1.35 -13.39
C ARG A 69 7.40 0.30 -12.31
N ASP A 70 7.71 -0.97 -12.58
CA ASP A 70 7.55 -2.03 -11.59
C ASP A 70 8.45 -1.83 -10.36
N ALA A 71 9.70 -1.38 -10.55
CA ALA A 71 10.59 -1.06 -9.43
C ALA A 71 10.03 0.07 -8.55
N HIS A 72 9.53 1.15 -9.17
CA HIS A 72 8.90 2.29 -8.46
C HIS A 72 7.67 1.86 -7.66
N ARG A 73 6.84 1.00 -8.24
CA ARG A 73 5.63 0.43 -7.60
C ARG A 73 5.96 -0.47 -6.41
N VAL A 74 7.05 -1.23 -6.48
CA VAL A 74 7.56 -2.04 -5.36
C VAL A 74 8.12 -1.14 -4.26
N GLU A 75 8.88 -0.12 -4.63
CA GLU A 75 9.47 0.85 -3.70
C GLU A 75 8.42 1.60 -2.88
N ALA A 76 7.26 1.91 -3.47
CA ALA A 76 6.12 2.49 -2.77
C ALA A 76 5.75 1.71 -1.49
N PHE A 77 5.73 0.38 -1.56
CA PHE A 77 5.43 -0.47 -0.41
C PHE A 77 6.56 -0.51 0.62
N VAL A 78 7.82 -0.41 0.16
CA VAL A 78 8.98 -0.34 1.07
C VAL A 78 8.91 0.95 1.88
N LEU A 79 8.65 2.09 1.22
CA LEU A 79 8.47 3.38 1.87
C LEU A 79 7.26 3.38 2.81
N ALA A 80 6.10 2.88 2.34
CA ALA A 80 4.92 2.72 3.18
C ALA A 80 5.22 1.87 4.44
N SER A 81 6.02 0.81 4.32
CA SER A 81 6.39 -0.01 5.49
C SER A 81 7.21 0.77 6.52
N ARG A 82 8.05 1.71 6.08
CA ARG A 82 8.84 2.59 6.95
C ARG A 82 7.96 3.66 7.59
N VAL A 83 7.04 4.26 6.81
CA VAL A 83 6.02 5.18 7.32
C VAL A 83 5.20 4.50 8.42
N GLN A 84 4.77 3.25 8.21
CA GLN A 84 3.99 2.52 9.21
C GLN A 84 4.76 2.30 10.52
N LEU A 85 6.07 2.06 10.45
CA LEU A 85 6.91 1.88 11.64
C LEU A 85 7.10 3.19 12.39
N GLU A 86 7.30 4.31 11.69
CA GLU A 86 7.50 5.61 12.34
C GLU A 86 6.19 6.19 12.92
N LEU A 87 5.05 5.95 12.28
CA LEU A 87 3.74 6.37 12.81
C LEU A 87 3.22 5.46 13.94
N GLY A 88 3.76 4.25 14.07
CA GLY A 88 3.40 3.32 15.14
C GLY A 88 1.95 2.83 15.05
N ASP A 89 1.37 2.57 16.23
CA ASP A 89 0.05 1.92 16.35
C ASP A 89 -1.16 2.82 16.17
N GLU A 90 -0.95 4.13 16.25
CA GLU A 90 -2.04 5.11 16.18
C GLU A 90 -2.43 5.46 14.74
N ALA A 91 -1.72 4.94 13.74
CA ALA A 91 -2.04 5.14 12.33
C ALA A 91 -2.00 3.83 11.53
N HIS A 92 -2.85 3.78 10.51
CA HIS A 92 -2.82 2.73 9.50
C HIS A 92 -2.30 3.29 8.18
N VAL A 93 -1.31 2.62 7.61
CA VAL A 93 -0.75 3.00 6.32
C VAL A 93 -1.33 2.14 5.20
N TRP A 94 -1.87 2.82 4.18
CA TRP A 94 -2.34 2.22 2.94
C TRP A 94 -1.33 2.47 1.82
N CYS A 95 -1.29 1.55 0.85
CA CYS A 95 -0.45 1.70 -0.34
C CYS A 95 -1.12 1.02 -1.53
N GLY A 96 -1.26 1.76 -2.63
CA GLY A 96 -1.78 1.30 -3.93
C GLY A 96 -0.69 1.06 -4.96
N ALA A 97 0.51 0.67 -4.53
CA ALA A 97 1.70 0.55 -5.39
C ALA A 97 2.09 1.89 -6.05
N GLY A 98 1.97 3.00 -5.32
CA GLY A 98 2.23 4.35 -5.84
C GLY A 98 1.06 4.97 -6.60
N ALA A 99 0.04 4.22 -6.96
CA ALA A 99 -1.18 4.77 -7.55
C ALA A 99 -2.24 5.09 -6.47
N GLY A 100 -3.22 5.89 -6.86
CA GLY A 100 -4.44 6.10 -6.08
C GLY A 100 -5.20 4.79 -5.86
N ILE A 101 -6.01 4.78 -4.80
CA ILE A 101 -6.87 3.63 -4.43
C ILE A 101 -8.34 3.84 -4.81
N ASP A 102 -8.71 5.08 -5.13
CA ASP A 102 -10.05 5.49 -5.56
C ASP A 102 -10.20 5.43 -7.10
N THR A 103 -9.07 5.37 -7.80
CA THR A 103 -9.02 5.16 -9.25
C THR A 103 -9.20 3.67 -9.54
N VAL A 104 -9.98 3.35 -10.58
CA VAL A 104 -10.00 1.99 -11.17
C VAL A 104 -8.55 1.55 -11.33
N ALA A 105 -8.21 0.34 -10.87
CA ALA A 105 -6.84 -0.14 -10.90
C ALA A 105 -6.22 0.16 -12.27
N GLU A 106 -5.02 0.73 -12.33
CA GLU A 106 -4.44 1.18 -13.60
C GLU A 106 -4.35 0.05 -14.63
N ALA A 107 -4.16 -1.18 -14.14
CA ALA A 107 -4.12 -2.41 -14.94
C ALA A 107 -5.50 -3.05 -15.20
N GLY A 108 -6.60 -2.41 -14.80
CA GLY A 108 -7.96 -2.96 -14.81
C GLY A 108 -8.18 -4.12 -13.82
N THR A 109 -7.20 -4.44 -12.98
CA THR A 109 -7.30 -5.46 -11.94
C THR A 109 -6.43 -5.08 -10.74
N ALA A 110 -7.04 -5.08 -9.55
CA ALA A 110 -6.35 -4.95 -8.27
C ALA A 110 -6.20 -6.31 -7.59
N VAL A 111 -5.06 -6.55 -6.94
CA VAL A 111 -4.81 -7.66 -6.03
C VAL A 111 -4.72 -7.10 -4.62
N VAL A 112 -5.65 -7.51 -3.75
CA VAL A 112 -5.70 -7.09 -2.35
C VAL A 112 -5.18 -8.22 -1.46
N LEU A 113 -4.34 -7.86 -0.49
CA LEU A 113 -3.82 -8.76 0.53
C LEU A 113 -4.53 -8.53 1.88
N PRO A 114 -5.68 -9.19 2.12
CA PRO A 114 -6.37 -9.14 3.40
C PRO A 114 -5.76 -10.12 4.42
N SER A 115 -5.83 -9.77 5.70
CA SER A 115 -5.37 -10.63 6.81
C SER A 115 -6.36 -11.76 7.11
N ALA A 116 -7.66 -11.52 6.92
CA ALA A 116 -8.74 -12.47 7.26
C ALA A 116 -8.90 -13.65 6.28
N ARG A 117 -8.02 -13.80 5.28
CA ARG A 117 -8.08 -14.91 4.32
C ARG A 117 -7.17 -16.06 4.74
N PRO A 118 -7.57 -17.31 4.49
CA PRO A 118 -6.77 -18.47 4.86
C PRO A 118 -5.55 -18.62 3.95
N GLY A 119 -4.52 -19.29 4.49
CA GLY A 119 -3.37 -19.77 3.72
C GLY A 119 -2.69 -18.68 2.89
N THR A 120 -2.69 -18.84 1.57
CA THR A 120 -2.06 -17.92 0.61
C THR A 120 -3.07 -17.11 -0.20
N ASP A 121 -4.35 -17.14 0.14
CA ASP A 121 -5.37 -16.55 -0.73
C ASP A 121 -5.29 -15.03 -0.78
N VAL A 122 -5.46 -14.45 -1.96
CA VAL A 122 -5.54 -13.01 -2.21
C VAL A 122 -6.85 -12.70 -2.93
N GLU A 123 -7.30 -11.47 -2.84
CA GLU A 123 -8.54 -11.03 -3.47
C GLU A 123 -8.22 -10.28 -4.76
N PHE A 124 -8.90 -10.63 -5.85
CA PHE A 124 -8.85 -9.91 -7.12
C PHE A 124 -10.07 -9.02 -7.21
N VAL A 125 -9.86 -7.75 -7.50
CA VAL A 125 -10.94 -6.80 -7.75
C VAL A 125 -10.83 -6.29 -9.18
N ARG A 126 -11.88 -6.50 -9.96
CA ARG A 126 -11.98 -6.07 -11.35
C ARG A 126 -13.40 -5.62 -11.64
N ASP A 127 -13.55 -4.41 -12.17
CA ASP A 127 -14.86 -3.88 -12.57
C ASP A 127 -15.94 -3.95 -11.46
N GLY A 128 -15.50 -3.81 -10.19
CA GLY A 128 -16.36 -3.94 -9.00
C GLY A 128 -16.64 -5.37 -8.53
N GLU A 129 -16.29 -6.38 -9.33
CA GLU A 129 -16.38 -7.79 -8.96
C GLU A 129 -15.16 -8.21 -8.13
N ARG A 130 -15.40 -9.10 -7.16
CA ARG A 130 -14.35 -9.64 -6.28
C ARG A 130 -14.30 -11.15 -6.39
N ASP A 131 -13.09 -11.66 -6.63
CA ASP A 131 -12.79 -13.10 -6.67
C ASP A 131 -11.65 -13.43 -5.69
N VAL A 132 -11.63 -14.64 -5.16
CA VAL A 132 -10.60 -15.10 -4.21
C VAL A 132 -9.82 -16.22 -4.85
N ARG A 133 -8.50 -16.08 -4.93
CA ARG A 133 -7.63 -17.13 -5.47
C ARG A 133 -6.37 -17.23 -4.65
N SER A 134 -5.70 -18.39 -4.72
CA SER A 134 -4.36 -18.53 -4.15
C SER A 134 -3.39 -17.50 -4.75
N ALA A 135 -2.40 -17.05 -3.98
CA ALA A 135 -1.35 -16.17 -4.50
C ALA A 135 -0.61 -16.77 -5.70
N ARG A 136 -0.49 -18.10 -5.79
CA ARG A 136 0.09 -18.77 -6.97
C ARG A 136 -0.74 -18.52 -8.23
N ALA A 137 -2.07 -18.54 -8.11
CA ALA A 137 -2.96 -18.20 -9.22
C ALA A 137 -2.88 -16.71 -9.62
N ALA A 138 -2.38 -15.84 -8.72
CA ALA A 138 -2.00 -14.47 -9.04
C ALA A 138 -0.66 -14.35 -9.77
N GLY A 139 0.08 -15.46 -9.93
CA GLY A 139 1.39 -15.46 -10.54
C GLY A 139 2.53 -15.18 -9.56
N THR A 140 2.30 -15.34 -8.25
CA THR A 140 3.34 -15.24 -7.23
C THR A 140 4.14 -16.54 -7.05
N GLY A 141 5.38 -16.40 -6.58
CA GLY A 141 6.28 -17.52 -6.28
C GLY A 141 6.19 -18.05 -4.84
N ASP A 142 6.87 -19.17 -4.58
CA ASP A 142 6.87 -19.84 -3.28
C ASP A 142 7.40 -18.96 -2.14
N GLY A 143 8.34 -18.06 -2.42
CA GLY A 143 8.87 -17.10 -1.45
C GLY A 143 7.81 -16.11 -0.97
N THR A 144 6.95 -15.66 -1.88
CA THR A 144 5.82 -14.76 -1.60
C THR A 144 4.72 -15.50 -0.87
N ALA A 145 4.40 -16.73 -1.27
CA ALA A 145 3.46 -17.59 -0.55
C ALA A 145 3.86 -17.80 0.93
N LYS A 146 5.14 -18.08 1.20
CA LYS A 146 5.66 -18.19 2.57
C LYS A 146 5.56 -16.88 3.34
N ALA A 147 5.81 -15.73 2.69
CA ALA A 147 5.68 -14.42 3.32
C ALA A 147 4.22 -14.13 3.73
N ILE A 148 3.25 -14.45 2.87
CA ILE A 148 1.82 -14.30 3.18
C ILE A 148 1.42 -15.12 4.41
N VAL A 149 1.79 -16.40 4.43
CA VAL A 149 1.49 -17.29 5.57
C VAL A 149 2.15 -16.78 6.84
N HIS A 150 3.41 -16.35 6.76
CA HIS A 150 4.12 -15.81 7.91
C HIS A 150 3.46 -14.54 8.47
N TRP A 151 3.13 -13.58 7.60
CA TRP A 151 2.47 -12.34 8.01
C TRP A 151 1.11 -12.62 8.67
N ARG A 152 0.29 -13.52 8.11
CA ARG A 152 -1.00 -13.89 8.70
C ARG A 152 -0.87 -14.52 10.08
N ALA A 153 0.12 -15.39 10.26
CA ALA A 153 0.41 -15.99 11.55
C ALA A 153 0.84 -14.95 12.61
N LEU A 154 1.42 -13.80 12.21
CA LEU A 154 1.65 -12.68 13.11
C LEU A 154 0.33 -12.00 13.46
N THR A 155 -0.48 -11.63 12.46
CA THR A 155 -1.77 -10.95 12.67
C THR A 155 -2.72 -11.72 13.60
N GLU A 156 -2.76 -13.05 13.50
CA GLU A 156 -3.56 -13.89 14.40
C GLU A 156 -3.14 -13.78 15.88
N ARG A 157 -1.86 -13.47 16.16
CA ARG A 157 -1.33 -13.34 17.52
C ARG A 157 -1.55 -11.97 18.13
N VAL A 158 -1.45 -10.92 17.30
CA VAL A 158 -1.50 -9.52 17.75
C VAL A 158 -2.88 -8.88 17.61
N GLY A 159 -3.83 -9.55 16.93
CA GLY A 159 -5.22 -9.13 16.81
C GLY A 159 -5.59 -8.73 15.39
N THR A 160 -6.76 -9.20 14.94
CA THR A 160 -7.34 -8.85 13.63
C THR A 160 -8.14 -7.55 13.72
N PRO A 161 -8.28 -6.77 12.62
CA PRO A 161 -7.78 -7.07 11.26
C PRO A 161 -6.35 -6.58 10.98
N PHE A 162 -5.77 -5.77 11.87
CA PHE A 162 -4.65 -4.90 11.52
C PHE A 162 -3.36 -5.16 12.29
N GLY A 163 -3.35 -6.02 13.31
CA GLY A 163 -2.17 -6.27 14.14
C GLY A 163 -1.58 -5.00 14.77
N ASP A 164 -0.30 -5.06 15.15
CA ASP A 164 0.50 -3.90 15.54
C ASP A 164 1.25 -3.30 14.33
N ALA A 165 1.95 -2.18 14.54
CA ALA A 165 2.68 -1.44 13.53
C ALA A 165 3.74 -2.31 12.83
N GLU A 166 4.44 -3.16 13.59
CA GLU A 166 5.41 -4.10 13.04
C GLU A 166 4.74 -5.12 12.12
N THR A 167 3.59 -5.67 12.54
CA THR A 167 2.81 -6.61 11.75
C THR A 167 2.27 -5.96 10.48
N ARG A 168 1.77 -4.72 10.54
CA ARG A 168 1.35 -3.97 9.33
C ARG A 168 2.51 -3.70 8.39
N ALA A 169 3.69 -3.34 8.93
CA ALA A 169 4.89 -3.13 8.14
C ALA A 169 5.36 -4.42 7.44
N VAL A 170 5.25 -5.58 8.12
CA VAL A 170 5.47 -6.89 7.48
C VAL A 170 4.43 -7.15 6.37
N GLY A 171 3.17 -6.77 6.57
CA GLY A 171 2.12 -6.84 5.56
C GLY A 171 2.44 -6.01 4.31
N LEU A 172 2.89 -4.77 4.48
CA LEU A 172 3.34 -3.89 3.40
C LEU A 172 4.52 -4.49 2.63
N ARG A 173 5.54 -5.01 3.33
CA ARG A 173 6.66 -5.72 2.68
C ARG A 173 6.23 -6.99 1.96
N THR A 174 5.17 -7.64 2.43
CA THR A 174 4.57 -8.81 1.77
C THR A 174 3.82 -8.39 0.51
N ALA A 175 3.06 -7.29 0.56
CA ALA A 175 2.43 -6.68 -0.60
C ALA A 175 3.47 -6.24 -1.65
N ALA A 176 4.64 -5.73 -1.23
CA ALA A 176 5.77 -5.42 -2.11
C ALA A 176 6.24 -6.65 -2.91
N ARG A 177 6.33 -7.81 -2.26
CA ARG A 177 6.70 -9.09 -2.91
C ARG A 177 5.64 -9.55 -3.90
N ILE A 178 4.37 -9.42 -3.54
CA ILE A 178 3.27 -9.69 -4.49
C ILE A 178 3.39 -8.76 -5.69
N GLN A 179 3.63 -7.47 -5.48
CA GLN A 179 3.76 -6.48 -6.56
C GLN A 179 4.93 -6.80 -7.49
N ALA A 180 6.08 -7.22 -6.93
CA ALA A 180 7.23 -7.65 -7.70
C ALA A 180 6.93 -8.88 -8.57
N ASP A 181 6.20 -9.86 -8.04
CA ASP A 181 5.86 -11.07 -8.78
C ASP A 181 4.80 -10.84 -9.87
N VAL A 182 3.75 -10.04 -9.57
CA VAL A 182 2.69 -9.77 -10.54
C VAL A 182 3.13 -8.76 -11.62
N GLY A 183 4.03 -7.85 -11.27
CA GLY A 183 4.56 -6.80 -12.14
C GLY A 183 3.45 -5.91 -12.71
N LEU A 184 3.59 -5.56 -13.98
CA LEU A 184 2.61 -4.74 -14.72
C LEU A 184 1.23 -5.40 -14.93
N ARG A 185 1.07 -6.69 -14.62
CA ARG A 185 -0.19 -7.41 -14.88
C ARG A 185 -1.34 -6.99 -13.95
N ALA A 186 -1.02 -6.46 -12.78
CA ALA A 186 -2.02 -6.04 -11.79
C ALA A 186 -1.44 -4.97 -10.86
N GLN A 187 -2.33 -4.20 -10.24
CA GLN A 187 -2.01 -3.31 -9.12
C GLN A 187 -2.23 -4.01 -7.81
N VAL A 188 -1.21 -4.07 -6.96
CA VAL A 188 -1.41 -4.51 -5.58
C VAL A 188 -1.92 -3.35 -4.75
N VAL A 189 -2.90 -3.61 -3.89
CA VAL A 189 -3.42 -2.64 -2.93
C VAL A 189 -3.44 -3.25 -1.53
N PHE A 190 -2.91 -2.51 -0.56
CA PHE A 190 -2.87 -2.93 0.83
C PHE A 190 -3.59 -1.92 1.72
N PHE A 191 -4.69 -2.35 2.34
CA PHE A 191 -5.51 -1.55 3.26
C PHE A 191 -5.21 -1.89 4.73
N ALA A 192 -3.94 -1.90 5.12
CA ALA A 192 -3.48 -2.37 6.44
C ALA A 192 -3.86 -3.83 6.79
N GLY A 193 -4.37 -4.61 5.84
CA GLY A 193 -4.90 -5.96 6.06
C GLY A 193 -6.42 -6.09 5.92
N ALA A 194 -7.16 -5.00 5.69
CA ALA A 194 -8.57 -5.08 5.29
C ALA A 194 -8.74 -5.53 3.84
N SER A 195 -9.92 -6.06 3.52
CA SER A 195 -10.33 -6.39 2.14
C SER A 195 -10.65 -5.16 1.29
N GLY A 196 -10.78 -3.97 1.87
CA GLY A 196 -11.12 -2.76 1.13
C GLY A 196 -10.90 -1.50 1.96
N PRO A 197 -11.16 -0.32 1.36
CA PRO A 197 -11.12 0.94 2.09
C PRO A 197 -12.16 0.92 3.22
N TYR A 198 -11.80 1.51 4.35
CA TYR A 198 -12.65 1.70 5.52
C TYR A 198 -12.39 3.07 6.14
N ARG A 199 -13.29 3.50 7.02
CA ARG A 199 -13.09 4.70 7.83
C ARG A 199 -12.61 4.33 9.22
N HIS A 200 -11.67 5.10 9.76
CA HIS A 200 -11.26 4.93 11.17
C HIS A 200 -12.17 5.70 12.13
N ASP A 201 -12.93 6.69 11.62
CA ASP A 201 -13.90 7.49 12.36
C ASP A 201 -15.34 6.93 12.28
N GLU A 202 -15.54 5.79 11.62
CA GLU A 202 -16.77 5.01 11.73
C GLU A 202 -16.75 4.21 13.03
N SER A 203 -16.93 4.93 14.14
CA SER A 203 -17.11 4.41 15.48
C SER A 203 -17.82 5.47 16.32
N ASP A 204 -19.15 5.43 16.28
CA ASP A 204 -20.07 5.70 17.40
C ASP A 204 -21.35 4.85 17.17
#